data_AF-A0A9D2K8G0-F1
#
_entry.id   AF-A0A9D2K8G0-F1
#
_cell.length_a   1.000
_cell.length_b   1.000
_cell.length_c   1.000
_cell.angle_alpha   90.00
_cell.angle_beta   90.00
_cell.angle_gamma   90.00
#
_symmetry.space_group_name_H-M   'P 1'
#
loop_
_entity.id
_entity.type
_entity.pdbx_description
1 polymer ?
#
loop_
_entity_poly.entity_id
_entity_poly.type
_entity_poly.pdbx_seq_one_letter_code
_entity_poly.pdbx_strand_id
1 'polypeptide(L)'
;MGYIHVKKANCKNCYKCLKNCVVKSIRYIDGQVDVISDGCILCGKCINVCPQGAKTVVNPLEPILAMLKDPSVKTAVSLAPSYVGSFGYENRHRLIGALKALGFDTVEETAIGAKAVSEAYRDIMEQGTLPVFLTSCCPTVNQLVVKYYPELTGYIAPVVSPMTAHGRILKERLGQDVKVIFIGPCLSKISEAAEHPESVDGALSFRQLEALLEAAHIKLEEQPEAELDRPSDFSRIYPMDHGIVRDVERLDTDGRALSAADYAFVGVSGLDNVRAFLDEVRDGKVEGPIFAELNACPEGCINGPLRPERGSTYASRLQVEKYAGEAAGKKAQPAEEPAVAMGKLFKPNPLKADIPDEITIRKILTEIGKPTPDKELNCGSCGYPTCREKAIAVYQKKAELYMCLPYISDLTQSLSNVTLSVTPNSIIAVDRDMRIIECNLAAQKQFGVTREQALHSYLFEYMDHKDFENTFITQLNTYDKKVEIPQLGIITEQTLIYVREQNIVIGIIRDVTEEEKKSQSVYHMKLESVEMAQKVIDKQMTVAQEIASLLGETTAETKVTLNKLKDLISNEGAE
;
A
#
# COMPACT_ATOMS: atom_id res chain seq x y z
N MET A 1 -10.38 -5.71 -20.21
CA MET A 1 -10.42 -4.43 -19.47
C MET A 1 -10.49 -4.75 -17.98
N GLY A 2 -9.79 -4.04 -17.11
CA GLY A 2 -9.81 -4.30 -15.66
C GLY A 2 -10.96 -3.56 -14.97
N TYR A 3 -11.58 -4.18 -13.95
CA TYR A 3 -12.65 -3.57 -13.13
C TYR A 3 -12.13 -2.73 -11.95
N ILE A 4 -10.80 -2.66 -11.77
CA ILE A 4 -10.15 -1.92 -10.69
C ILE A 4 -9.08 -1.01 -11.29
N HIS A 5 -9.16 0.28 -10.99
CA HIS A 5 -8.17 1.28 -11.40
C HIS A 5 -7.39 1.79 -10.19
N VAL A 6 -6.09 2.04 -10.35
CA VAL A 6 -5.22 2.59 -9.30
C VAL A 6 -4.89 4.03 -9.61
N LYS A 7 -5.35 4.96 -8.77
CA LYS A 7 -5.00 6.39 -8.86
C LYS A 7 -3.58 6.60 -8.33
N LYS A 8 -2.62 6.80 -9.24
CA LYS A 8 -1.17 6.88 -8.92
C LYS A 8 -0.84 7.90 -7.84
N ALA A 9 -1.44 9.10 -7.90
CA ALA A 9 -1.15 10.20 -6.97
C ALA A 9 -1.46 9.87 -5.49
N ASN A 10 -2.38 8.93 -5.24
CA ASN A 10 -2.84 8.64 -3.89
C ASN A 10 -2.09 7.47 -3.24
N CYS A 11 -1.34 6.66 -4.00
CA CYS A 11 -0.68 5.49 -3.42
C CYS A 11 0.61 5.86 -2.68
N LYS A 12 0.77 5.39 -1.43
CA LYS A 12 1.98 5.55 -0.61
C LYS A 12 2.77 4.25 -0.43
N ASN A 13 2.56 3.26 -1.29
CA ASN A 13 3.35 2.03 -1.35
C ASN A 13 3.45 1.20 -0.05
N CYS A 14 2.43 1.27 0.82
CA CYS A 14 2.39 0.54 2.10
C CYS A 14 2.25 -1.01 1.99
N TYR A 15 2.17 -1.56 0.77
CA TYR A 15 1.99 -3.00 0.47
C TYR A 15 0.76 -3.70 1.07
N LYS A 16 -0.12 -3.00 1.77
CA LYS A 16 -1.30 -3.59 2.45
C LYS A 16 -2.21 -4.35 1.49
N CYS A 17 -2.44 -3.82 0.29
CA CYS A 17 -3.25 -4.48 -0.74
C CYS A 17 -2.62 -5.77 -1.28
N LEU A 18 -1.28 -5.81 -1.45
CA LEU A 18 -0.55 -7.01 -1.86
C LEU A 18 -0.61 -8.09 -0.77
N LYS A 19 -0.37 -7.70 0.48
CA LYS A 19 -0.47 -8.58 1.66
C LYS A 19 -1.83 -9.29 1.73
N ASN A 20 -2.92 -8.53 1.52
CA ASN A 20 -4.29 -9.02 1.62
C ASN A 20 -4.86 -9.63 0.33
N CYS A 21 -4.10 -9.65 -0.77
CA CYS A 21 -4.54 -10.31 -2.00
C CYS A 21 -4.21 -11.81 -1.90
N VAL A 22 -5.23 -12.65 -1.68
CA VAL A 22 -5.05 -14.10 -1.50
C VAL A 22 -4.43 -14.77 -2.74
N VAL A 23 -4.76 -14.27 -3.93
CA VAL A 23 -4.27 -14.76 -5.23
C VAL A 23 -3.05 -13.98 -5.76
N LYS A 24 -2.47 -13.08 -4.95
CA LYS A 24 -1.26 -12.29 -5.28
C LYS A 24 -1.29 -11.62 -6.67
N SER A 25 -2.46 -11.15 -7.09
CA SER A 25 -2.69 -10.45 -8.36
C SER A 25 -2.49 -8.93 -8.26
N ILE A 26 -1.58 -8.49 -7.38
CA ILE A 26 -1.14 -7.10 -7.26
C ILE A 26 0.31 -7.05 -7.72
N ARG A 27 0.60 -6.18 -8.69
CA ARG A 27 1.94 -5.92 -9.21
C ARG A 27 2.51 -4.67 -8.57
N TYR A 28 3.79 -4.71 -8.24
CA TYR A 28 4.57 -3.57 -7.76
C TYR A 28 5.89 -3.46 -8.53
N ILE A 29 6.03 -2.41 -9.35
CA ILE A 29 7.23 -2.09 -10.12
C ILE A 29 7.41 -0.57 -10.18
N ASP A 30 8.64 -0.10 -10.01
CA ASP A 30 9.10 1.29 -10.06
C ASP A 30 8.26 2.21 -9.17
N GLY A 31 7.93 1.73 -7.96
CA GLY A 31 7.09 2.48 -7.03
C GLY A 31 5.61 2.58 -7.45
N GLN A 32 5.18 1.85 -8.47
CA GLN A 32 3.80 1.86 -8.97
C GLN A 32 3.08 0.55 -8.64
N VAL A 33 1.85 0.69 -8.15
CA VAL A 33 0.96 -0.44 -7.84
C VAL A 33 -0.05 -0.61 -8.99
N ASP A 34 -0.21 -1.85 -9.45
CA ASP A 34 -1.21 -2.20 -10.47
C ASP A 34 -1.91 -3.53 -10.13
N VAL A 35 -3.09 -3.78 -10.72
CA VAL A 35 -3.85 -5.01 -10.56
C VAL A 35 -3.72 -5.87 -11.81
N ILE A 36 -3.21 -7.10 -11.64
CA ILE A 36 -3.06 -8.06 -12.73
C ILE A 36 -4.45 -8.62 -13.05
N SER A 37 -5.08 -8.08 -14.10
CA SER A 37 -6.49 -8.36 -14.41
C SER A 37 -6.77 -9.85 -14.64
N ASP A 38 -5.90 -10.53 -15.38
CA ASP A 38 -6.08 -11.95 -15.71
C ASP A 38 -6.12 -12.83 -14.46
N GLY A 39 -5.23 -12.57 -13.50
CA GLY A 39 -5.18 -13.30 -12.23
C GLY A 39 -6.23 -12.86 -11.21
N CYS A 40 -6.77 -11.64 -11.32
CA CYS A 40 -7.71 -11.11 -10.35
C CYS A 40 -9.03 -11.91 -10.36
N ILE A 41 -9.58 -12.17 -9.17
CA ILE A 41 -10.89 -12.82 -8.96
C ILE A 41 -12.00 -11.82 -8.58
N LEU A 42 -11.70 -10.51 -8.63
CA LEU A 42 -12.65 -9.42 -8.36
C LEU A 42 -13.29 -9.43 -6.97
N CYS A 43 -12.58 -9.90 -5.94
CA CYS A 43 -13.09 -9.93 -4.56
C CYS A 43 -13.17 -8.55 -3.88
N GLY A 44 -12.56 -7.50 -4.46
CA GLY A 44 -12.59 -6.13 -3.93
C GLY A 44 -11.83 -5.90 -2.61
N LYS A 45 -11.22 -6.92 -1.99
CA LYS A 45 -10.49 -6.77 -0.71
C LYS A 45 -9.39 -5.71 -0.78
N CYS A 46 -8.68 -5.63 -1.91
CA CYS A 46 -7.61 -4.65 -2.13
C CYS A 46 -8.08 -3.19 -2.13
N ILE A 47 -9.36 -2.94 -2.41
CA ILE A 47 -10.00 -1.62 -2.36
C ILE A 47 -10.23 -1.25 -0.90
N ASN A 48 -10.92 -2.10 -0.15
CA ASN A 48 -11.35 -1.79 1.23
C ASN A 48 -10.21 -1.73 2.24
N VAL A 49 -9.14 -2.51 2.05
CA VAL A 49 -7.98 -2.46 2.96
C VAL A 49 -7.06 -1.27 2.67
N CYS A 50 -7.26 -0.53 1.58
CA CYS A 50 -6.38 0.55 1.18
C CYS A 50 -6.60 1.79 2.06
N PRO A 51 -5.62 2.18 2.91
CA PRO A 51 -5.80 3.31 3.82
C PRO A 51 -5.79 4.67 3.09
N GLN A 52 -5.40 4.68 1.81
CA GLN A 52 -5.29 5.90 1.01
C GLN A 52 -6.45 6.09 0.03
N GLY A 53 -7.41 5.17 -0.01
CA GLY A 53 -8.49 5.20 -1.02
C GLY A 53 -7.95 5.21 -2.47
N ALA A 54 -6.75 4.66 -2.71
CA ALA A 54 -6.05 4.81 -3.98
C ALA A 54 -6.59 3.91 -5.11
N LYS A 55 -7.55 3.01 -4.81
CA LYS A 55 -8.16 2.11 -5.81
C LYS A 55 -9.62 2.42 -5.95
N THR A 56 -10.08 2.55 -7.20
CA THR A 56 -11.48 2.79 -7.54
C THR A 56 -12.01 1.70 -8.44
N VAL A 57 -13.31 1.46 -8.35
CA VAL A 57 -14.03 0.54 -9.24
C VAL A 57 -14.19 1.22 -10.60
N VAL A 58 -13.93 0.48 -11.68
CA VAL A 58 -14.24 0.89 -13.05
C VAL A 58 -15.62 0.33 -13.38
N ASN A 59 -16.65 1.16 -13.22
CA ASN A 59 -18.02 0.85 -13.57
C ASN A 59 -18.74 2.15 -13.96
N PRO A 60 -18.67 2.56 -15.24
CA PRO A 60 -19.31 3.78 -15.73
C PRO A 60 -20.82 3.77 -15.45
N LEU A 61 -21.34 4.89 -14.96
CA LEU A 61 -22.77 5.03 -14.61
C LEU A 61 -23.59 5.63 -15.75
N GLU A 62 -22.91 6.24 -16.73
CA GLU A 62 -23.50 6.93 -17.87
C GLU A 62 -24.50 6.04 -18.64
N PRO A 63 -24.22 4.75 -18.92
CA PRO A 63 -25.19 3.90 -19.61
C PRO A 63 -26.49 3.70 -18.83
N ILE A 64 -26.40 3.48 -17.50
CA ILE A 64 -27.57 3.29 -16.64
C ILE A 64 -28.36 4.61 -16.53
N LEU A 65 -27.66 5.73 -16.34
CA LEU A 65 -28.29 7.05 -16.28
C LEU A 65 -28.96 7.45 -17.60
N ALA A 66 -28.43 7.01 -18.75
CA ALA A 66 -29.06 7.22 -20.04
C ALA A 66 -30.38 6.43 -20.16
N MET A 67 -30.41 5.18 -19.70
CA MET A 67 -31.64 4.37 -19.67
C MET A 67 -32.72 5.00 -18.79
N LEU A 68 -32.34 5.51 -17.61
CA LEU A 68 -33.28 6.16 -16.68
C LEU A 68 -33.84 7.50 -17.20
N LYS A 69 -33.12 8.18 -18.09
CA LYS A 69 -33.56 9.45 -18.67
C LYS A 69 -34.48 9.29 -19.88
N ASP A 70 -34.47 8.12 -20.52
CA ASP A 70 -35.26 7.86 -21.72
C ASP A 70 -36.63 7.29 -21.32
N PRO A 71 -37.73 8.05 -21.48
CA PRO A 71 -39.07 7.60 -21.09
C PRO A 71 -39.61 6.45 -21.94
N SER A 72 -38.96 6.12 -23.07
CA SER A 72 -39.33 4.97 -23.90
C SER A 72 -38.72 3.66 -23.40
N VAL A 73 -37.72 3.74 -22.52
CA VAL A 73 -37.01 2.58 -21.97
C VAL A 73 -37.63 2.18 -20.66
N LYS A 74 -38.21 0.98 -20.61
CA LYS A 74 -38.66 0.37 -19.35
C LYS A 74 -37.49 -0.23 -18.60
N THR A 75 -37.44 0.02 -17.29
CA THR A 75 -36.36 -0.41 -16.41
C THR A 75 -36.88 -1.27 -15.26
N ALA A 76 -36.15 -2.33 -14.93
CA ALA A 76 -36.47 -3.20 -13.80
C ALA A 76 -35.23 -3.42 -12.92
N VAL A 77 -35.42 -3.42 -11.61
CA VAL A 77 -34.37 -3.61 -10.63
C VAL A 77 -34.43 -5.03 -10.07
N SER A 78 -33.28 -5.69 -10.07
CA SER A 78 -33.01 -6.88 -9.26
C SER A 78 -32.20 -6.46 -8.02
N LEU A 79 -32.89 -6.22 -6.90
CA LEU A 79 -32.30 -5.71 -5.67
C LEU A 79 -31.79 -6.86 -4.79
N ALA A 80 -30.49 -6.86 -4.47
CA ALA A 80 -29.91 -7.87 -3.58
C ALA A 80 -30.48 -7.72 -2.15
N PRO A 81 -30.95 -8.80 -1.50
CA PRO A 81 -31.61 -8.71 -0.19
C PRO A 81 -30.72 -8.16 0.95
N SER A 82 -29.40 -8.10 0.77
CA SER A 82 -28.47 -7.46 1.71
C SER A 82 -28.59 -5.94 1.79
N TYR A 83 -29.44 -5.30 0.98
CA TYR A 83 -29.69 -3.87 1.05
C TYR A 83 -30.19 -3.44 2.43
N VAL A 84 -31.00 -4.27 3.09
CA VAL A 84 -31.52 -4.02 4.45
C VAL A 84 -30.38 -3.84 5.45
N GLY A 85 -29.35 -4.68 5.35
CA GLY A 85 -28.16 -4.56 6.20
C GLY A 85 -27.24 -3.39 5.82
N SER A 86 -27.38 -2.83 4.61
CA SER A 86 -26.52 -1.75 4.10
C SER A 86 -27.12 -0.36 4.33
N PHE A 87 -28.45 -0.24 4.23
CA PHE A 87 -29.19 1.02 4.33
C PHE A 87 -30.06 1.13 5.58
N GLY A 88 -30.07 0.10 6.43
CA GLY A 88 -30.88 0.06 7.65
C GLY A 88 -32.23 -0.61 7.44
N TYR A 89 -32.67 -1.39 8.43
CA TYR A 89 -33.92 -2.15 8.36
C TYR A 89 -35.15 -1.23 8.35
N GLU A 90 -35.07 -0.08 9.01
CA GLU A 90 -36.06 0.98 9.01
C GLU A 90 -36.27 1.60 7.63
N ASN A 91 -35.24 1.62 6.78
CA ASN A 91 -35.30 2.22 5.45
C ASN A 91 -35.70 1.22 4.36
N ARG A 92 -36.11 -0.01 4.71
CA ARG A 92 -36.36 -1.06 3.72
C ARG A 92 -37.42 -0.68 2.65
N HIS A 93 -38.50 -0.02 3.07
CA HIS A 93 -39.55 0.47 2.17
C HIS A 93 -39.19 1.82 1.53
N ARG A 94 -38.44 2.66 2.25
CA ARG A 94 -38.02 3.97 1.76
C ARG A 94 -36.99 3.87 0.63
N LEU A 95 -36.11 2.86 0.66
CA LEU A 95 -35.18 2.61 -0.43
C LEU A 95 -35.92 2.26 -1.73
N ILE A 96 -37.04 1.53 -1.64
CA ILE A 96 -37.87 1.22 -2.82
C ILE A 96 -38.48 2.51 -3.37
N GLY A 97 -39.00 3.38 -2.50
CA GLY A 97 -39.48 4.71 -2.88
C GLY A 97 -38.39 5.56 -3.54
N ALA A 98 -37.17 5.53 -2.99
CA ALA A 98 -36.01 6.21 -3.55
C ALA A 98 -35.63 5.70 -4.94
N LEU A 99 -35.68 4.40 -5.18
CA LEU A 99 -35.42 3.80 -6.50
C LEU A 99 -36.49 4.23 -7.51
N LYS A 100 -37.77 4.26 -7.12
CA LYS A 100 -38.84 4.79 -7.99
C LYS A 100 -38.65 6.29 -8.25
N ALA A 101 -38.23 7.07 -7.24
CA ALA A 101 -37.91 8.50 -7.40
C ALA A 101 -36.68 8.75 -8.30
N LEU A 102 -35.73 7.82 -8.36
CA LEU A 102 -34.61 7.85 -9.30
C LEU A 102 -35.03 7.54 -10.75
N GLY A 103 -36.24 7.02 -10.96
CA GLY A 103 -36.80 6.72 -12.28
C GLY A 103 -36.89 5.23 -12.65
N PHE A 104 -36.67 4.31 -11.70
CA PHE A 104 -36.89 2.88 -11.97
C PHE A 104 -38.38 2.52 -11.99
N ASP A 105 -38.84 1.81 -13.02
CA ASP A 105 -40.27 1.46 -13.17
C ASP A 105 -40.68 0.31 -12.24
N THR A 106 -39.89 -0.76 -12.23
CA THR A 106 -40.16 -1.98 -11.45
C THR A 106 -39.01 -2.26 -10.49
N VAL A 107 -39.31 -2.54 -9.23
CA VAL A 107 -38.34 -2.88 -8.19
C VAL A 107 -38.73 -4.20 -7.52
N GLU A 108 -37.90 -5.21 -7.76
CA GLU A 108 -38.07 -6.55 -7.19
C GLU A 108 -36.78 -7.06 -6.57
N GLU A 109 -36.90 -8.05 -5.69
CA GLU A 109 -35.74 -8.62 -5.01
C GLU A 109 -35.15 -9.78 -5.78
N THR A 110 -33.81 -9.85 -5.81
CA THR A 110 -33.06 -11.00 -6.33
C THR A 110 -33.40 -12.32 -5.60
N ALA A 111 -34.06 -12.25 -4.44
CA ALA A 111 -34.59 -13.41 -3.72
C ALA A 111 -35.52 -14.29 -4.58
N ILE A 112 -36.27 -13.72 -5.52
CA ILE A 112 -37.10 -14.47 -6.48
C ILE A 112 -36.23 -15.40 -7.34
N GLY A 113 -35.15 -14.88 -7.91
CA GLY A 113 -34.19 -15.70 -8.65
C GLY A 113 -33.39 -16.65 -7.77
N ALA A 114 -33.17 -16.31 -6.49
CA ALA A 114 -32.51 -17.19 -5.54
C ALA A 114 -33.34 -18.45 -5.23
N LYS A 115 -34.67 -18.31 -5.14
CA LYS A 115 -35.57 -19.45 -4.99
C LYS A 115 -35.45 -20.43 -6.17
N ALA A 116 -35.51 -19.92 -7.40
CA ALA A 116 -35.33 -20.72 -8.60
C ALA A 116 -33.97 -21.42 -8.66
N VAL A 117 -32.91 -20.78 -8.14
CA VAL A 117 -31.59 -21.40 -8.01
C VAL A 117 -31.57 -22.51 -6.95
N SER A 118 -32.20 -22.30 -5.79
CA SER A 118 -32.32 -23.32 -4.75
C SER A 118 -33.09 -24.56 -5.25
N GLU A 119 -34.16 -24.36 -6.01
CA GLU A 119 -34.95 -25.43 -6.65
C GLU A 119 -34.07 -26.19 -7.66
N ALA A 120 -33.36 -25.49 -8.55
CA ALA A 120 -32.46 -26.13 -9.50
C ALA A 120 -31.30 -26.90 -8.82
N TYR A 121 -30.77 -26.41 -7.70
CA TYR A 121 -29.77 -27.15 -6.93
C TYR A 121 -30.34 -28.45 -6.37
N ARG A 122 -31.54 -28.39 -5.81
CA ARG A 122 -32.22 -29.56 -5.28
C ARG A 122 -32.47 -30.62 -6.36
N ASP A 123 -32.95 -30.22 -7.53
CA ASP A 123 -33.15 -31.15 -8.65
C ASP A 123 -31.86 -31.91 -9.01
N ILE A 124 -30.72 -31.21 -9.03
CA ILE A 124 -29.41 -31.80 -9.35
C ILE A 124 -28.93 -32.73 -8.21
N MET A 125 -29.17 -32.33 -6.95
CA MET A 125 -28.82 -33.12 -5.77
C MET A 125 -29.61 -34.44 -5.74
N GLU A 126 -30.91 -34.40 -6.01
CA GLU A 126 -31.78 -35.59 -6.06
C GLU A 126 -31.40 -36.56 -7.17
N GLN A 127 -30.86 -36.06 -8.29
CA GLN A 127 -30.32 -36.89 -9.36
C GLN A 127 -28.98 -37.56 -9.00
N GLY A 128 -28.31 -37.11 -7.91
CA GLY A 128 -27.04 -37.70 -7.44
C GLY A 128 -25.86 -37.51 -8.40
N THR A 129 -25.90 -36.48 -9.24
CA THR A 129 -24.93 -36.30 -10.35
C THR A 129 -23.58 -35.71 -9.92
N LEU A 130 -23.49 -35.13 -8.71
CA LEU A 130 -22.30 -34.46 -8.21
C LEU A 130 -21.96 -34.92 -6.78
N PRO A 131 -20.93 -35.77 -6.58
CA PRO A 131 -20.53 -36.17 -5.23
C PRO A 131 -19.98 -34.97 -4.43
N VAL A 132 -19.29 -34.03 -5.07
CA VAL A 132 -18.93 -32.75 -4.45
C VAL A 132 -19.67 -31.66 -5.21
N PHE A 133 -20.54 -30.95 -4.52
CA PHE A 133 -21.41 -29.92 -5.05
C PHE A 133 -20.97 -28.56 -4.51
N LEU A 134 -20.30 -27.76 -5.34
CA LEU A 134 -19.89 -26.40 -4.99
C LEU A 134 -20.93 -25.40 -5.53
N THR A 135 -21.55 -24.61 -4.66
CA THR A 135 -22.53 -23.61 -5.09
C THR A 135 -21.93 -22.60 -6.08
N SER A 136 -22.70 -22.21 -7.11
CA SER A 136 -22.25 -21.29 -8.17
C SER A 136 -22.66 -19.83 -7.96
N CYS A 137 -23.30 -19.49 -6.84
CA CYS A 137 -23.86 -18.16 -6.59
C CYS A 137 -22.82 -17.04 -6.47
N CYS A 138 -21.61 -17.36 -5.97
CA CYS A 138 -20.53 -16.41 -5.73
C CYS A 138 -19.55 -16.34 -6.93
N PRO A 139 -19.65 -15.34 -7.82
CA PRO A 139 -18.81 -15.28 -9.02
C PRO A 139 -17.31 -15.16 -8.69
N THR A 140 -16.96 -14.55 -7.54
CA THR A 140 -15.58 -14.51 -7.05
C THR A 140 -15.02 -15.91 -6.76
N VAL A 141 -15.81 -16.80 -6.15
CA VAL A 141 -15.39 -18.19 -5.88
C VAL A 141 -15.33 -18.97 -7.19
N ASN A 142 -16.31 -18.80 -8.09
CA ASN A 142 -16.26 -19.43 -9.40
C ASN A 142 -14.97 -19.06 -10.16
N GLN A 143 -14.58 -17.77 -10.15
CA GLN A 143 -13.32 -17.31 -10.74
C GLN A 143 -12.09 -17.89 -10.03
N LEU A 144 -12.13 -18.05 -8.71
CA LEU A 144 -11.06 -18.70 -7.96
C LEU A 144 -10.89 -20.16 -8.42
N VAL A 145 -11.99 -20.92 -8.49
CA VAL A 145 -11.97 -22.32 -8.91
C VAL A 145 -11.46 -22.46 -10.34
N VAL A 146 -12.09 -21.79 -11.32
CA VAL A 146 -11.70 -21.99 -12.74
C VAL A 146 -10.26 -21.56 -13.04
N LYS A 147 -9.69 -20.60 -12.29
CA LYS A 147 -8.33 -20.07 -12.52
C LYS A 147 -7.23 -20.76 -11.71
N TYR A 148 -7.52 -21.13 -10.46
CA TYR A 148 -6.53 -21.61 -9.50
C TYR A 148 -6.75 -23.06 -9.03
N TYR A 149 -7.95 -23.61 -9.24
CA TYR A 149 -8.30 -25.01 -8.98
C TYR A 149 -9.04 -25.60 -10.21
N PRO A 150 -8.46 -25.49 -11.43
CA PRO A 150 -9.13 -25.85 -12.67
C PRO A 150 -9.66 -27.30 -12.67
N GLU A 151 -9.00 -28.22 -11.96
CA GLU A 151 -9.41 -29.61 -11.76
C GLU A 151 -10.72 -29.76 -10.97
N LEU A 152 -11.07 -28.79 -10.12
CA LEU A 152 -12.32 -28.78 -9.35
C LEU A 152 -13.47 -28.10 -10.09
N THR A 153 -13.25 -27.57 -11.31
CA THR A 153 -14.29 -26.85 -12.07
C THR A 153 -15.53 -27.70 -12.30
N GLY A 154 -15.37 -29.02 -12.48
CA GLY A 154 -16.49 -29.95 -12.68
C GLY A 154 -17.40 -30.12 -11.46
N TYR A 155 -16.97 -29.69 -10.27
CA TYR A 155 -17.77 -29.71 -9.04
C TYR A 155 -18.61 -28.45 -8.84
N ILE A 156 -18.40 -27.40 -9.64
CA ILE A 156 -19.25 -26.21 -9.60
C ILE A 156 -20.63 -26.58 -10.16
N ALA A 157 -21.67 -26.31 -9.38
CA ALA A 157 -23.05 -26.51 -9.79
C ALA A 157 -23.31 -25.80 -11.14
N PRO A 158 -23.82 -26.49 -12.17
CA PRO A 158 -23.99 -25.94 -13.52
C PRO A 158 -25.22 -25.03 -13.62
N VAL A 159 -25.42 -24.14 -12.64
CA VAL A 159 -26.57 -23.25 -12.50
C VAL A 159 -26.09 -21.80 -12.56
N VAL A 160 -26.86 -20.92 -13.22
CA VAL A 160 -26.62 -19.47 -13.20
C VAL A 160 -26.80 -18.88 -11.79
N SER A 161 -26.23 -17.71 -11.54
CA SER A 161 -26.41 -17.07 -10.24
C SER A 161 -27.83 -16.48 -10.07
N PRO A 162 -28.27 -16.21 -8.83
CA PRO A 162 -29.57 -15.60 -8.56
C PRO A 162 -29.81 -14.28 -9.30
N MET A 163 -28.76 -13.49 -9.53
CA MET A 163 -28.82 -12.26 -10.31
C MET A 163 -29.25 -12.54 -11.75
N THR A 164 -28.58 -13.49 -12.41
CA THR A 164 -28.85 -13.87 -13.80
C THR A 164 -30.21 -14.56 -13.92
N ALA A 165 -30.54 -15.47 -12.99
CA ALA A 165 -31.85 -16.13 -12.94
C ALA A 165 -32.99 -15.10 -12.82
N HIS A 166 -32.87 -14.17 -11.87
CA HIS A 166 -33.90 -13.14 -11.68
C HIS A 166 -34.02 -12.22 -12.89
N GLY A 167 -32.90 -11.85 -13.54
CA GLY A 167 -32.94 -11.05 -14.75
C GLY A 167 -33.67 -11.73 -15.91
N ARG A 168 -33.48 -13.04 -16.07
CA ARG A 168 -34.24 -13.84 -17.05
C ARG A 168 -35.74 -13.88 -16.71
N ILE A 169 -36.09 -14.07 -15.44
CA ILE A 169 -37.48 -14.07 -14.97
C ILE A 169 -38.15 -12.71 -15.26
N LEU A 170 -37.45 -11.60 -14.96
CA LEU A 170 -37.95 -10.25 -15.23
C LEU A 170 -38.18 -10.01 -16.71
N LYS A 171 -37.22 -10.38 -17.58
CA LYS A 171 -37.36 -10.21 -19.04
C LYS A 171 -38.47 -11.07 -19.63
N GLU A 172 -38.61 -12.31 -19.15
CA GLU A 172 -39.69 -13.19 -19.62
C GLU A 172 -41.07 -12.68 -19.21
N ARG A 173 -41.19 -12.14 -17.99
CA ARG A 173 -42.46 -11.65 -17.45
C ARG A 173 -42.85 -10.24 -17.92
N LEU A 174 -41.89 -9.33 -18.01
CA LEU A 174 -42.13 -7.91 -18.32
C LEU A 174 -41.87 -7.56 -19.79
N GLY A 175 -41.32 -8.49 -20.56
CA GLY A 175 -40.93 -8.34 -21.96
C GLY A 175 -39.43 -8.20 -22.15
N GLN A 176 -38.91 -8.79 -23.23
CA GLN A 176 -37.47 -8.90 -23.49
C GLN A 176 -36.75 -7.55 -23.67
N ASP A 177 -37.50 -6.50 -24.02
CA ASP A 177 -36.99 -5.14 -24.20
C ASP A 177 -36.69 -4.41 -22.88
N VAL A 178 -37.18 -4.91 -21.74
CA VAL A 178 -36.95 -4.29 -20.43
C VAL A 178 -35.46 -4.29 -20.09
N LYS A 179 -34.97 -3.18 -19.56
CA LYS A 179 -33.59 -3.01 -19.10
C LYS A 179 -33.47 -3.41 -17.63
N VAL A 180 -32.83 -4.54 -17.39
CA VAL A 180 -32.68 -5.09 -16.03
C VAL A 180 -31.37 -4.59 -15.42
N ILE A 181 -31.47 -3.91 -14.28
CA ILE A 181 -30.31 -3.44 -13.52
C ILE A 181 -30.23 -4.19 -12.20
N PHE A 182 -29.12 -4.89 -11.97
CA PHE A 182 -28.84 -5.48 -10.65
C PHE A 182 -28.29 -4.43 -9.69
N ILE A 183 -28.74 -4.43 -8.45
CA ILE A 183 -28.22 -3.54 -7.40
C ILE A 183 -27.73 -4.37 -6.21
N GLY A 184 -26.43 -4.33 -5.90
CA GLY A 184 -25.86 -5.17 -4.86
C GLY A 184 -24.48 -4.77 -4.33
N PRO A 185 -23.89 -5.52 -3.38
CA PRO A 185 -22.64 -5.12 -2.72
C PRO A 185 -21.37 -5.70 -3.37
N CYS A 186 -21.46 -6.38 -4.50
CA CYS A 186 -20.38 -7.19 -5.04
C CYS A 186 -19.73 -6.58 -6.30
N LEU A 187 -18.39 -6.48 -6.30
CA LEU A 187 -17.62 -6.06 -7.47
C LEU A 187 -17.70 -7.11 -8.59
N SER A 188 -17.57 -8.39 -8.26
CA SER A 188 -17.57 -9.47 -9.25
C SER A 188 -18.92 -9.62 -9.98
N LYS A 189 -20.03 -9.17 -9.37
CA LYS A 189 -21.35 -9.10 -10.03
C LYS A 189 -21.40 -8.07 -11.17
N ILE A 190 -20.56 -7.03 -11.13
CA ILE A 190 -20.43 -6.07 -12.24
C ILE A 190 -19.83 -6.77 -13.46
N SER A 191 -18.82 -7.62 -13.26
CA SER A 191 -18.27 -8.45 -14.35
C SER A 191 -19.27 -9.47 -14.85
N GLU A 192 -19.97 -10.15 -13.93
CA GLU A 192 -20.95 -11.17 -14.31
C GLU A 192 -22.12 -10.58 -15.10
N ALA A 193 -22.59 -9.37 -14.79
CA ALA A 193 -23.61 -8.69 -15.59
C ALA A 193 -23.11 -8.37 -17.00
N ALA A 194 -21.85 -7.90 -17.13
CA ALA A 194 -21.24 -7.64 -18.43
C ALA A 194 -21.02 -8.92 -19.27
N GLU A 195 -20.86 -10.09 -18.63
CA GLU A 195 -20.79 -11.40 -19.29
C GLU A 195 -22.16 -11.94 -19.71
N HIS A 196 -23.25 -11.44 -19.11
CA HIS A 196 -24.62 -11.89 -19.32
C HIS A 196 -25.60 -10.75 -19.66
N PRO A 197 -25.31 -9.91 -20.67
CA PRO A 197 -26.14 -8.76 -21.03
C PRO A 197 -27.54 -9.17 -21.52
N GLU A 198 -27.73 -10.41 -21.95
CA GLU A 198 -29.03 -10.97 -22.33
C GLU A 198 -29.96 -11.13 -21.12
N SER A 199 -29.39 -11.26 -19.92
CA SER A 199 -30.14 -11.45 -18.68
C SER A 199 -30.21 -10.17 -17.85
N VAL A 200 -29.09 -9.41 -17.78
CA VAL A 200 -28.95 -8.21 -16.95
C VAL A 200 -28.17 -7.15 -17.72
N ASP A 201 -28.79 -6.02 -18.04
CA ASP A 201 -28.23 -4.94 -18.85
C ASP A 201 -27.17 -4.09 -18.11
N GLY A 202 -27.12 -4.16 -16.77
CA GLY A 202 -26.12 -3.46 -15.98
C GLY A 202 -26.14 -3.81 -14.49
N ALA A 203 -25.09 -3.42 -13.77
CA ALA A 203 -25.00 -3.61 -12.33
C ALA A 203 -24.54 -2.33 -11.62
N LEU A 204 -25.24 -1.98 -10.55
CA LEU A 204 -24.94 -0.85 -9.69
C LEU A 204 -24.52 -1.37 -8.31
N SER A 205 -23.37 -0.91 -7.81
CA SER A 205 -23.00 -1.25 -6.44
C SER A 205 -23.77 -0.41 -5.41
N PHE A 206 -23.96 -0.89 -4.18
CA PHE A 206 -24.59 -0.09 -3.12
C PHE A 206 -23.85 1.23 -2.85
N ARG A 207 -22.51 1.24 -2.90
CA ARG A 207 -21.73 2.49 -2.81
C ARG A 207 -22.02 3.47 -3.96
N GLN A 208 -22.23 2.96 -5.18
CA GLN A 208 -22.61 3.81 -6.31
C GLN A 208 -24.07 4.28 -6.19
N LEU A 209 -24.98 3.45 -5.68
CA LEU A 209 -26.36 3.86 -5.39
C LEU A 209 -26.40 4.99 -4.36
N GLU A 210 -25.66 4.87 -3.26
CA GLU A 210 -25.53 5.94 -2.26
C GLU A 210 -25.06 7.25 -2.89
N ALA A 211 -23.99 7.20 -3.69
CA ALA A 211 -23.49 8.38 -4.41
C ALA A 211 -24.49 8.95 -5.42
N LEU A 212 -25.30 8.11 -6.08
CA LEU A 212 -26.34 8.56 -7.01
C LEU A 212 -27.51 9.23 -6.27
N LEU A 213 -27.95 8.67 -5.14
CA LEU A 213 -28.98 9.29 -4.31
C LEU A 213 -28.52 10.65 -3.78
N GLU A 214 -27.28 10.75 -3.33
CA GLU A 214 -26.67 12.03 -2.91
C GLU A 214 -26.63 13.04 -4.06
N ALA A 215 -26.16 12.63 -5.25
CA ALA A 215 -26.08 13.50 -6.42
C ALA A 215 -27.47 13.95 -6.95
N ALA A 216 -28.49 13.12 -6.76
CA ALA A 216 -29.89 13.43 -7.08
C ALA A 216 -30.60 14.21 -5.97
N HIS A 217 -29.92 14.53 -4.86
CA HIS A 217 -30.49 15.14 -3.66
C HIS A 217 -31.68 14.36 -3.06
N ILE A 218 -31.67 13.03 -3.22
CA ILE A 218 -32.67 12.12 -2.66
C ILE A 218 -32.20 11.64 -1.29
N LYS A 219 -32.80 12.17 -0.24
CA LYS A 219 -32.57 11.69 1.13
C LYS A 219 -33.53 10.54 1.45
N LEU A 220 -32.97 9.40 1.86
CA LEU A 220 -33.74 8.18 2.15
C LEU A 220 -34.79 8.40 3.23
N GLU A 221 -34.49 9.20 4.26
CA GLU A 221 -35.37 9.42 5.39
C GLU A 221 -36.63 10.24 5.04
N GLU A 222 -36.56 10.98 3.93
CA GLU A 222 -37.63 11.84 3.43
C GLU A 222 -38.45 11.16 2.31
N GLN A 223 -38.03 9.97 1.84
CA GLN A 223 -38.74 9.27 0.78
C GLN A 223 -40.03 8.61 1.28
N PRO A 224 -41.10 8.61 0.46
CA PRO A 224 -42.29 7.84 0.77
C PRO A 224 -41.94 6.35 0.83
N GLU A 225 -42.57 5.64 1.76
CA GLU A 225 -42.47 4.19 1.79
C GLU A 225 -43.19 3.60 0.57
N ALA A 226 -42.53 2.65 -0.09
CA ALA A 226 -43.10 1.87 -1.17
C ALA A 226 -42.88 0.38 -0.91
N GLU A 227 -43.79 -0.44 -1.44
CA GLU A 227 -43.64 -1.90 -1.45
C GLU A 227 -42.92 -2.34 -2.72
N LEU A 228 -42.29 -3.52 -2.66
CA LEU A 228 -41.77 -4.19 -3.84
C LEU A 228 -42.92 -4.47 -4.80
N ASP A 229 -42.69 -4.31 -6.10
CA ASP A 229 -43.71 -4.59 -7.11
C ASP A 229 -44.13 -6.07 -7.07
N ARG A 230 -43.22 -6.96 -6.65
CA ARG A 230 -43.52 -8.34 -6.27
C ARG A 230 -42.77 -8.73 -4.98
N PRO A 231 -43.48 -9.11 -3.91
CA PRO A 231 -42.83 -9.57 -2.69
C PRO A 231 -42.24 -10.97 -2.91
N SER A 232 -41.06 -11.20 -2.33
CA SER A 232 -40.48 -12.54 -2.20
C SER A 232 -40.73 -13.06 -0.79
N ASP A 233 -41.27 -14.27 -0.70
CA ASP A 233 -41.54 -14.97 0.56
C ASP A 233 -40.40 -15.92 0.99
N PHE A 234 -39.45 -16.18 0.08
CA PHE A 234 -38.39 -17.16 0.23
C PHE A 234 -37.01 -16.58 -0.09
N SER A 235 -35.92 -17.26 0.28
CA SER A 235 -34.55 -16.93 -0.14
C SER A 235 -33.98 -15.55 0.24
N ARG A 236 -34.69 -14.69 0.99
CA ARG A 236 -34.11 -13.44 1.56
C ARG A 236 -32.92 -13.69 2.49
N ILE A 237 -32.72 -14.92 2.96
CA ILE A 237 -31.62 -15.37 3.80
C ILE A 237 -30.29 -15.57 3.03
N TYR A 238 -30.34 -15.71 1.69
CA TYR A 238 -29.18 -15.96 0.81
C TYR A 238 -27.93 -15.11 1.06
N PRO A 239 -28.03 -13.80 1.38
CA PRO A 239 -26.84 -12.97 1.53
C PRO A 239 -26.01 -13.28 2.77
N MET A 240 -26.49 -14.11 3.69
CA MET A 240 -25.75 -14.54 4.89
C MET A 240 -25.00 -15.84 4.62
N ASP A 241 -23.99 -16.12 5.43
CA ASP A 241 -23.38 -17.44 5.44
C ASP A 241 -24.40 -18.52 5.85
N HIS A 242 -24.24 -19.72 5.29
CA HIS A 242 -25.20 -20.82 5.42
C HIS A 242 -26.60 -20.44 4.90
N GLY A 243 -26.74 -19.31 4.19
CA GLY A 243 -28.01 -18.83 3.68
C GLY A 243 -28.56 -19.76 2.60
N ILE A 244 -27.71 -20.22 1.69
CA ILE A 244 -28.08 -21.15 0.62
C ILE A 244 -28.39 -22.52 1.21
N VAL A 245 -27.55 -23.01 2.14
CA VAL A 245 -27.80 -24.27 2.86
C VAL A 245 -29.18 -24.26 3.51
N ARG A 246 -29.47 -23.26 4.34
CA ARG A 246 -30.76 -23.15 5.04
C ARG A 246 -31.93 -23.03 4.07
N ASP A 247 -31.74 -22.35 2.94
CA ASP A 247 -32.79 -22.17 1.95
C ASP A 247 -33.08 -23.48 1.20
N VAL A 248 -32.03 -24.18 0.77
CA VAL A 248 -32.14 -25.52 0.16
C VAL A 248 -32.76 -26.48 1.15
N GLU A 249 -32.33 -26.55 2.42
CA GLU A 249 -32.92 -27.43 3.44
C GLU A 249 -34.41 -27.16 3.67
N ARG A 250 -34.84 -25.89 3.58
CA ARG A 250 -36.23 -25.47 3.83
C ARG A 250 -37.17 -25.66 2.65
N LEU A 251 -36.65 -25.83 1.44
CA LEU A 251 -37.51 -26.17 0.30
C LEU A 251 -38.18 -27.51 0.58
N ASP A 252 -39.50 -27.55 0.44
CA ASP A 252 -40.26 -28.80 0.50
C ASP A 252 -40.71 -29.11 -0.93
N THR A 253 -40.08 -30.10 -1.53
CA THR A 253 -40.51 -30.70 -2.80
C THR A 253 -41.11 -32.05 -2.47
N ASP A 254 -42.39 -32.22 -2.78
CA ASP A 254 -43.10 -33.51 -2.73
C ASP A 254 -43.02 -34.28 -1.39
N GLY A 255 -42.88 -33.58 -0.25
CA GLY A 255 -42.94 -34.18 1.09
C GLY A 255 -41.67 -34.92 1.51
N ARG A 256 -40.55 -34.76 0.79
CA ARG A 256 -39.24 -35.30 1.17
C ARG A 256 -38.29 -34.15 1.53
N ALA A 257 -38.00 -34.03 2.82
CA ALA A 257 -36.88 -33.21 3.27
C ALA A 257 -35.55 -33.86 2.83
N LEU A 258 -34.67 -33.08 2.19
CA LEU A 258 -33.28 -33.49 2.00
C LEU A 258 -32.66 -33.70 3.39
N SER A 259 -32.06 -34.85 3.60
CA SER A 259 -31.46 -35.20 4.89
C SER A 259 -29.94 -35.17 4.80
N ALA A 260 -29.27 -35.12 5.96
CA ALA A 260 -27.83 -35.29 6.05
C ALA A 260 -27.33 -36.66 5.52
N ALA A 261 -28.24 -37.61 5.29
CA ALA A 261 -27.93 -38.89 4.66
C ALA A 261 -27.82 -38.79 3.13
N ASP A 262 -28.41 -37.76 2.51
CA ASP A 262 -28.33 -37.52 1.07
C ASP A 262 -27.08 -36.69 0.74
N TYR A 263 -26.86 -35.58 1.47
CA TYR A 263 -25.67 -34.73 1.37
C TYR A 263 -25.26 -34.18 2.73
N ALA A 264 -23.95 -34.12 3.00
CA ALA A 264 -23.41 -33.34 4.09
C ALA A 264 -23.32 -31.86 3.69
N PHE A 265 -24.02 -31.00 4.42
CA PHE A 265 -24.03 -29.55 4.17
C PHE A 265 -22.86 -28.85 4.87
N VAL A 266 -22.13 -28.02 4.13
CA VAL A 266 -20.99 -27.26 4.63
C VAL A 266 -21.10 -25.82 4.16
N GLY A 267 -21.07 -24.85 5.09
CA GLY A 267 -20.93 -23.44 4.78
C GLY A 267 -19.51 -22.95 5.02
N VAL A 268 -18.87 -22.41 3.99
CA VAL A 268 -17.52 -21.85 4.06
C VAL A 268 -17.57 -20.39 3.63
N SER A 269 -17.21 -19.49 4.54
CA SER A 269 -17.16 -18.05 4.25
C SER A 269 -15.76 -17.46 4.47
N GLY A 270 -15.40 -16.52 3.61
CA GLY A 270 -14.07 -15.90 3.57
C GLY A 270 -13.09 -16.66 2.66
N LEU A 271 -12.38 -15.92 1.81
CA LEU A 271 -11.49 -16.51 0.80
C LEU A 271 -10.39 -17.41 1.34
N ASP A 272 -9.82 -17.12 2.51
CA ASP A 272 -8.78 -17.96 3.10
C ASP A 272 -9.34 -19.35 3.50
N ASN A 273 -10.54 -19.37 4.10
CA ASN A 273 -11.24 -20.61 4.44
C ASN A 273 -11.69 -21.36 3.18
N VAL A 274 -12.19 -20.65 2.17
CA VAL A 274 -12.57 -21.25 0.88
C VAL A 274 -11.37 -21.93 0.22
N ARG A 275 -10.18 -21.31 0.25
CA ARG A 275 -8.96 -21.93 -0.28
C ARG A 275 -8.56 -23.19 0.49
N ALA A 276 -8.58 -23.12 1.82
CA ALA A 276 -8.28 -24.29 2.66
C ALA A 276 -9.23 -25.46 2.35
N PHE A 277 -10.53 -25.18 2.25
CA PHE A 277 -11.53 -26.18 1.87
C PHE A 277 -11.28 -26.76 0.47
N LEU A 278 -11.00 -25.92 -0.53
CA LEU A 278 -10.69 -26.38 -1.89
C LEU A 278 -9.40 -27.20 -1.94
N ASP A 279 -8.38 -26.85 -1.14
CA ASP A 279 -7.16 -27.64 -1.00
C ASP A 279 -7.47 -29.03 -0.41
N GLU A 280 -8.34 -29.12 0.60
CA GLU A 280 -8.77 -30.40 1.19
C GLU A 280 -9.58 -31.26 0.21
N VAL A 281 -10.47 -30.64 -0.58
CA VAL A 281 -11.21 -31.33 -1.66
C VAL A 281 -10.25 -31.85 -2.73
N ARG A 282 -9.30 -31.02 -3.19
CA ARG A 282 -8.29 -31.42 -4.18
C ARG A 282 -7.41 -32.56 -3.66
N ASP A 283 -7.02 -32.51 -2.39
CA ASP A 283 -6.19 -33.53 -1.75
C ASP A 283 -6.96 -34.83 -1.43
N GLY A 284 -8.28 -34.88 -1.70
CA GLY A 284 -9.13 -36.05 -1.43
C GLY A 284 -9.42 -36.30 0.05
N LYS A 285 -9.28 -35.29 0.91
CA LYS A 285 -9.55 -35.40 2.37
C LYS A 285 -11.04 -35.29 2.71
N VAL A 286 -11.83 -34.89 1.74
CA VAL A 286 -13.26 -34.59 1.86
C VAL A 286 -14.02 -35.69 1.11
N GLU A 287 -14.60 -36.62 1.86
CA GLU A 287 -15.28 -37.82 1.34
C GLU A 287 -16.80 -37.73 1.45
N GLY A 288 -17.51 -38.36 0.51
CA GLY A 288 -18.97 -38.48 0.51
C GLY A 288 -19.69 -37.37 -0.27
N PRO A 289 -21.02 -37.49 -0.43
CA PRO A 289 -21.85 -36.47 -1.07
C PRO A 289 -21.87 -35.20 -0.21
N ILE A 290 -21.30 -34.10 -0.72
CA ILE A 290 -21.16 -32.85 0.03
C ILE A 290 -21.74 -31.70 -0.76
N PHE A 291 -22.58 -30.91 -0.07
CA PHE A 291 -23.09 -29.64 -0.57
C PHE A 291 -22.34 -28.51 0.14
N ALA A 292 -21.45 -27.85 -0.60
CA ALA A 292 -20.61 -26.78 -0.08
C ALA A 292 -21.10 -25.41 -0.58
N GLU A 293 -21.68 -24.64 0.34
CA GLU A 293 -21.92 -23.21 0.15
C GLU A 293 -20.61 -22.44 0.33
N LEU A 294 -20.12 -21.83 -0.76
CA LEU A 294 -18.85 -21.12 -0.77
C LEU A 294 -19.05 -19.62 -1.00
N ASN A 295 -18.67 -18.82 0.00
CA ASN A 295 -18.75 -17.36 -0.04
C ASN A 295 -17.37 -16.71 0.10
N ALA A 296 -16.98 -15.89 -0.88
CA ALA A 296 -15.70 -15.18 -0.82
C ALA A 296 -15.62 -14.15 0.32
N CYS A 297 -16.75 -13.56 0.69
CA CYS A 297 -16.82 -12.56 1.77
C CYS A 297 -17.11 -13.25 3.10
N PRO A 298 -16.41 -12.89 4.20
CA PRO A 298 -16.75 -13.38 5.54
C PRO A 298 -18.20 -13.02 5.90
N GLU A 299 -18.95 -13.96 6.49
CA GLU A 299 -20.39 -13.82 6.78
C GLU A 299 -21.30 -13.66 5.54
N GLY A 300 -20.78 -13.88 4.32
CA GLY A 300 -21.58 -13.80 3.09
C GLY A 300 -21.63 -12.40 2.46
N CYS A 301 -22.59 -12.21 1.55
CA CYS A 301 -22.75 -11.00 0.75
C CYS A 301 -23.12 -9.74 1.57
N ILE A 302 -23.60 -9.88 2.80
CA ILE A 302 -23.81 -8.72 3.71
C ILE A 302 -22.54 -7.92 3.97
N ASN A 303 -21.37 -8.56 3.82
CA ASN A 303 -20.05 -7.93 3.90
C ASN A 303 -19.37 -7.77 2.53
N GLY A 304 -20.17 -7.69 1.47
CA GLY A 304 -19.65 -7.48 0.12
C GLY A 304 -18.78 -6.23 0.02
N PRO A 305 -17.76 -6.23 -0.87
CA PRO A 305 -16.72 -5.21 -0.88
C PRO A 305 -17.22 -3.79 -1.20
N LEU A 306 -18.38 -3.65 -1.86
CA LEU A 306 -18.92 -2.37 -2.31
C LEU A 306 -20.19 -1.95 -1.54
N ARG A 307 -20.31 -2.39 -0.28
CA ARG A 307 -21.29 -1.82 0.68
C ARG A 307 -20.89 -0.40 1.11
N PRO A 308 -21.83 0.41 1.63
CA PRO A 308 -21.55 1.71 2.27
C PRO A 308 -20.57 1.59 3.44
N GLU A 309 -19.78 2.64 3.70
CA GLU A 309 -18.70 2.61 4.70
C GLU A 309 -19.19 2.51 6.15
N ARG A 310 -20.42 2.93 6.43
CA ARG A 310 -21.01 2.99 7.79
C ARG A 310 -21.52 1.65 8.31
N GLY A 311 -21.31 0.57 7.55
CA GLY A 311 -21.91 -0.73 7.81
C GLY A 311 -21.29 -1.52 8.97
N SER A 312 -22.14 -2.04 9.87
CA SER A 312 -21.72 -2.96 10.94
C SER A 312 -22.06 -4.41 10.59
N THR A 313 -21.07 -5.30 10.53
CA THR A 313 -21.25 -6.73 10.13
C THR A 313 -22.40 -7.42 10.87
N TYR A 314 -22.33 -7.50 12.20
CA TYR A 314 -23.29 -8.28 12.98
C TYR A 314 -24.66 -7.61 13.10
N ALA A 315 -24.71 -6.28 13.13
CA ALA A 315 -25.99 -5.56 13.08
C ALA A 315 -26.70 -5.82 11.74
N SER A 316 -25.97 -5.75 10.62
CA SER A 316 -26.50 -6.07 9.30
C SER A 316 -27.00 -7.51 9.22
N ARG A 317 -26.28 -8.46 9.84
CA ARG A 317 -26.70 -9.86 9.94
C ARG A 317 -28.06 -9.97 10.63
N LEU A 318 -28.20 -9.40 11.83
CA LEU A 318 -29.45 -9.46 12.61
C LEU A 318 -30.62 -8.78 11.87
N GLN A 319 -30.36 -7.68 11.17
CA GLN A 319 -31.35 -6.98 10.36
C GLN A 319 -31.85 -7.82 9.18
N VAL A 320 -30.94 -8.49 8.45
CA VAL A 320 -31.29 -9.38 7.33
C VAL A 320 -32.00 -10.63 7.85
N GLU A 321 -31.57 -11.19 8.97
CA GLU A 321 -32.22 -12.36 9.59
C GLU A 321 -33.65 -12.04 10.03
N LYS A 322 -33.88 -10.89 10.67
CA LYS A 322 -35.22 -10.40 11.00
C LYS A 322 -36.08 -10.25 9.75
N TYR A 323 -35.54 -9.60 8.72
CA TYR A 323 -36.25 -9.36 7.46
C TYR A 323 -36.63 -10.65 6.72
N ALA A 324 -35.74 -11.65 6.73
CA ALA A 324 -36.01 -12.96 6.16
C ALA A 324 -37.05 -13.73 6.99
N GLY A 325 -36.99 -13.66 8.33
CA GLY A 325 -37.95 -14.32 9.22
C GLY A 325 -39.39 -13.81 9.05
N GLU A 326 -39.56 -12.50 8.88
CA GLU A 326 -40.88 -11.89 8.64
C GLU A 326 -41.49 -12.28 7.29
N ALA A 327 -40.65 -12.54 6.29
CA ALA A 327 -41.08 -13.03 4.99
C ALA A 327 -41.62 -14.46 5.07
N ALA A 328 -40.89 -15.35 5.75
CA ALA A 328 -41.26 -16.75 5.90
C ALA A 328 -42.60 -16.96 6.64
N GLY A 329 -42.99 -16.02 7.52
CA GLY A 329 -44.27 -16.05 8.22
C GLY A 329 -45.48 -15.62 7.36
N LYS A 330 -45.24 -14.96 6.22
CA LYS A 330 -46.28 -14.51 5.28
C LYS A 330 -46.24 -15.42 4.06
N LYS A 331 -47.13 -16.42 3.99
CA LYS A 331 -47.39 -17.16 2.74
C LYS A 331 -47.95 -16.18 1.73
N ALA A 332 -47.11 -15.55 0.92
CA ALA A 332 -47.57 -14.95 -0.31
C ALA A 332 -48.14 -16.09 -1.17
N GLN A 333 -49.25 -15.87 -1.87
CA GLN A 333 -49.64 -16.84 -2.89
C GLN A 333 -48.51 -16.84 -3.93
N PRO A 334 -47.78 -17.96 -4.13
CA PRO A 334 -46.72 -17.97 -5.11
C PRO A 334 -47.40 -17.92 -6.47
N ALA A 335 -47.40 -16.74 -7.09
CA ALA A 335 -47.62 -16.71 -8.52
C ALA A 335 -46.45 -17.49 -9.14
N GLU A 336 -46.78 -18.47 -9.97
CA GLU A 336 -45.79 -19.31 -10.65
C GLU A 336 -44.88 -18.41 -11.48
N GLU A 337 -43.56 -18.57 -11.32
CA GLU A 337 -42.61 -17.81 -12.15
C GLU A 337 -42.44 -18.52 -13.49
N PRO A 338 -42.20 -17.77 -14.58
CA PRO A 338 -41.91 -18.40 -15.86
C PRO A 338 -40.69 -19.30 -15.75
N ALA A 339 -40.76 -20.48 -16.37
CA ALA A 339 -39.62 -21.37 -16.48
C ALA A 339 -38.53 -20.70 -17.34
N VAL A 340 -37.36 -20.48 -16.75
CA VAL A 340 -36.21 -19.88 -17.44
C VAL A 340 -35.06 -20.87 -17.51
N ALA A 341 -34.19 -20.71 -18.50
CA ALA A 341 -32.99 -21.52 -18.60
C ALA A 341 -32.09 -21.27 -17.38
N MET A 342 -31.78 -22.32 -16.62
CA MET A 342 -30.92 -22.23 -15.43
C MET A 342 -29.48 -22.67 -15.68
N GLY A 343 -29.23 -23.40 -16.77
CA GLY A 343 -27.92 -23.99 -17.06
C GLY A 343 -26.80 -22.96 -17.28
N LYS A 344 -25.63 -23.22 -16.67
CA LYS A 344 -24.37 -22.50 -16.92
C LYS A 344 -23.20 -23.47 -16.96
N LEU A 345 -22.46 -23.46 -18.07
CA LEU A 345 -21.23 -24.24 -18.19
C LEU A 345 -20.04 -23.43 -17.69
N PHE A 346 -19.35 -23.96 -16.67
CA PHE A 346 -18.07 -23.42 -16.21
C PHE A 346 -16.93 -24.10 -16.95
N LYS A 347 -16.03 -23.30 -17.56
CA LYS A 347 -14.86 -23.80 -18.28
C LYS A 347 -13.59 -23.50 -17.47
N PRO A 348 -12.68 -24.48 -17.27
CA PRO A 348 -11.38 -24.22 -16.69
C PRO A 348 -10.63 -23.14 -17.48
N ASN A 349 -10.01 -22.19 -16.77
CA ASN A 349 -9.22 -21.12 -17.35
C ASN A 349 -7.94 -20.91 -16.53
N PRO A 350 -7.05 -21.91 -16.47
CA PRO A 350 -5.85 -21.86 -15.64
C PRO A 350 -4.92 -20.74 -16.05
N LEU A 351 -4.29 -20.11 -15.06
CA LEU A 351 -3.24 -19.13 -15.32
C LEU A 351 -1.98 -19.83 -15.85
N LYS A 352 -1.25 -19.16 -16.74
CA LYS A 352 0.04 -19.67 -17.22
C LYS A 352 1.03 -19.75 -16.03
N ALA A 353 1.47 -20.96 -15.72
CA ALA A 353 2.46 -21.23 -14.70
C ALA A 353 3.87 -20.91 -15.24
N ASP A 354 4.22 -19.62 -15.24
CA ASP A 354 5.59 -19.18 -15.52
C ASP A 354 6.42 -19.28 -14.23
N ILE A 355 6.78 -20.51 -13.87
CA ILE A 355 7.56 -20.83 -12.66
C ILE A 355 9.02 -21.03 -13.08
N PRO A 356 9.98 -20.25 -12.55
CA PRO A 356 11.40 -20.41 -12.86
C PRO A 356 11.98 -21.69 -12.25
N ASP A 357 13.11 -22.14 -12.79
CA ASP A 357 13.87 -23.26 -12.23
C ASP A 357 14.49 -22.94 -10.84
N GLU A 358 14.92 -23.98 -10.11
CA GLU A 358 15.50 -23.82 -8.77
C GLU A 358 16.74 -22.92 -8.78
N ILE A 359 17.54 -22.99 -9.84
CA ILE A 359 18.77 -22.20 -9.98
C ILE A 359 18.43 -20.71 -10.02
N THR A 360 17.42 -20.34 -10.79
CA THR A 360 16.93 -18.96 -10.92
C THR A 360 16.31 -18.47 -9.62
N ILE A 361 15.49 -19.30 -8.95
CA ILE A 361 14.94 -18.97 -7.63
C ILE A 361 16.08 -18.71 -6.63
N ARG A 362 17.08 -19.60 -6.58
CA ARG A 362 18.24 -19.50 -5.68
C ARG A 362 19.09 -18.26 -5.97
N LYS A 363 19.26 -17.90 -7.25
CA LYS A 363 19.96 -16.68 -7.65
C LYS A 363 19.27 -15.44 -7.09
N ILE A 364 17.96 -15.31 -7.30
CA ILE A 364 17.17 -14.17 -6.79
C ILE A 364 17.20 -14.12 -5.25
N LEU A 365 17.10 -15.27 -4.58
CA LEU A 365 17.20 -15.34 -3.11
C LEU A 365 18.57 -14.89 -2.61
N THR A 366 19.64 -15.27 -3.29
CA THR A 366 21.01 -14.81 -2.99
C THR A 366 21.13 -13.29 -3.11
N GLU A 367 20.55 -12.69 -4.15
CA GLU A 367 20.55 -11.23 -4.36
C GLU A 367 19.88 -10.46 -3.20
N ILE A 368 18.92 -11.07 -2.49
CA ILE A 368 18.26 -10.47 -1.31
C ILE A 368 18.83 -11.01 0.03
N GLY A 369 20.07 -11.49 0.03
CA GLY A 369 20.78 -11.91 1.24
C GLY A 369 20.32 -13.25 1.83
N LYS A 370 19.69 -14.12 1.03
CA LYS A 370 19.16 -15.43 1.45
C LYS A 370 19.76 -16.58 0.62
N PRO A 371 21.08 -16.78 0.63
CA PRO A 371 21.73 -17.78 -0.22
C PRO A 371 21.34 -19.22 0.17
N THR A 372 20.97 -19.45 1.41
CA THR A 372 20.73 -20.79 1.96
C THR A 372 19.33 -20.92 2.59
N PRO A 373 18.76 -22.14 2.68
CA PRO A 373 17.42 -22.36 3.25
C PRO A 373 17.24 -21.84 4.69
N ASP A 374 18.27 -21.88 5.53
CA ASP A 374 18.22 -21.36 6.91
C ASP A 374 18.04 -19.83 6.98
N LYS A 375 18.36 -19.12 5.90
CA LYS A 375 18.12 -17.67 5.77
C LYS A 375 16.74 -17.33 5.21
N GLU A 376 15.97 -18.33 4.79
CA GLU A 376 14.60 -18.15 4.28
C GLU A 376 13.61 -17.96 5.44
N LEU A 377 13.60 -16.77 6.05
CA LEU A 377 12.78 -16.46 7.23
C LEU A 377 11.26 -16.70 7.06
N ASN A 378 10.76 -16.66 5.82
CA ASN A 378 9.33 -16.86 5.48
C ASN A 378 8.36 -16.01 6.33
N CYS A 379 8.78 -14.80 6.70
CA CYS A 379 8.06 -13.94 7.65
C CYS A 379 6.84 -13.19 7.08
N GLY A 380 6.57 -13.29 5.78
CA GLY A 380 5.42 -12.60 5.17
C GLY A 380 5.53 -11.07 5.02
N SER A 381 6.60 -10.43 5.51
CA SER A 381 6.70 -8.95 5.58
C SER A 381 6.57 -8.24 4.23
N CYS A 382 7.05 -8.86 3.16
CA CYS A 382 6.97 -8.34 1.78
C CYS A 382 5.62 -8.60 1.09
N GLY A 383 4.69 -9.29 1.75
CA GLY A 383 3.37 -9.65 1.22
C GLY A 383 3.27 -11.04 0.57
N TYR A 384 4.38 -11.77 0.49
CA TYR A 384 4.42 -13.17 0.04
C TYR A 384 4.65 -14.11 1.25
N PRO A 385 3.86 -15.20 1.39
CA PRO A 385 4.00 -16.17 2.46
C PRO A 385 5.42 -16.71 2.62
N THR A 386 6.06 -17.09 1.50
CA THR A 386 7.40 -17.66 1.50
C THR A 386 8.40 -16.79 0.74
N CYS A 387 9.69 -16.90 1.09
CA CYS A 387 10.78 -16.24 0.37
C CYS A 387 10.86 -16.72 -1.08
N ARG A 388 10.53 -18.00 -1.31
CA ARG A 388 10.50 -18.61 -2.64
C ARG A 388 9.37 -18.06 -3.50
N GLU A 389 8.15 -17.91 -2.97
CA GLU A 389 7.05 -17.22 -3.67
C GLU A 389 7.41 -15.78 -4.00
N LYS A 390 8.10 -15.08 -3.09
CA LYS A 390 8.62 -13.74 -3.37
C LYS A 390 9.61 -13.77 -4.54
N ALA A 391 10.54 -14.71 -4.58
CA ALA A 391 11.52 -14.83 -5.66
C ALA A 391 10.85 -15.14 -7.02
N ILE A 392 9.87 -16.05 -7.03
CA ILE A 392 9.04 -16.34 -8.21
C ILE A 392 8.30 -15.08 -8.67
N ALA A 393 7.74 -14.30 -7.74
CA ALA A 393 7.07 -13.06 -8.07
C ALA A 393 8.02 -11.98 -8.64
N VAL A 394 9.27 -11.93 -8.19
CA VAL A 394 10.31 -11.07 -8.78
C VAL A 394 10.60 -11.50 -10.22
N TYR A 395 10.82 -12.80 -10.46
CA TYR A 395 11.01 -13.35 -11.81
C TYR A 395 9.84 -13.01 -12.75
N GLN A 396 8.61 -13.18 -12.27
CA GLN A 396 7.38 -12.87 -13.01
C GLN A 396 7.11 -11.37 -13.19
N LYS A 397 8.02 -10.47 -12.75
CA LYS A 397 7.84 -9.02 -12.77
C LYS A 397 6.56 -8.58 -12.07
N LYS A 398 6.25 -9.22 -10.94
CA LYS A 398 5.14 -8.83 -10.06
C LYS A 398 5.62 -8.04 -8.84
N ALA A 399 6.91 -8.15 -8.51
CA ALA A 399 7.47 -7.59 -7.30
C ALA A 399 8.93 -7.17 -7.52
N GLU A 400 9.41 -6.20 -6.73
CA GLU A 400 10.81 -5.76 -6.74
C GLU A 400 11.66 -6.51 -5.71
N LEU A 401 12.96 -6.64 -5.97
CA LEU A 401 13.94 -7.26 -5.06
C LEU A 401 13.91 -6.62 -3.66
N TYR A 402 13.93 -5.29 -3.61
CA TYR A 402 14.09 -4.49 -2.40
C TYR A 402 12.83 -4.38 -1.51
N MET A 403 11.74 -5.10 -1.82
CA MET A 403 10.56 -5.15 -0.94
C MET A 403 10.74 -6.06 0.29
N CYS A 404 11.93 -6.64 0.48
CA CYS A 404 12.25 -7.48 1.64
C CYS A 404 12.71 -6.61 2.81
N LEU A 405 11.79 -6.28 3.73
CA LEU A 405 12.09 -5.41 4.87
C LEU A 405 13.29 -5.88 5.73
N PRO A 406 13.41 -7.18 6.12
CA PRO A 406 14.58 -7.63 6.85
C PRO A 406 15.89 -7.39 6.10
N TYR A 407 15.92 -7.70 4.80
CA TYR A 407 17.11 -7.47 3.97
C TYR A 407 17.48 -5.99 3.86
N ILE A 408 16.51 -5.10 3.66
CA ILE A 408 16.77 -3.65 3.63
C ILE A 408 17.27 -3.15 4.98
N SER A 409 16.72 -3.66 6.08
CA SER A 409 17.18 -3.31 7.43
C SER A 409 18.63 -3.74 7.64
N ASP A 410 18.96 -4.99 7.32
CA ASP A 410 20.33 -5.53 7.46
C ASP A 410 21.32 -4.80 6.55
N LEU A 411 20.92 -4.51 5.30
CA LEU A 411 21.71 -3.74 4.35
C LEU A 411 21.97 -2.31 4.87
N THR A 412 20.93 -1.64 5.38
CA THR A 412 21.05 -0.28 5.92
C THR A 412 21.96 -0.25 7.14
N GLN A 413 21.80 -1.21 8.06
CA GLN A 413 22.68 -1.30 9.24
C GLN A 413 24.13 -1.57 8.84
N SER A 414 24.36 -2.47 7.88
CA SER A 414 25.69 -2.80 7.39
C SER A 414 26.36 -1.58 6.73
N LEU A 415 25.62 -0.86 5.88
CA LEU A 415 26.11 0.36 5.23
C LEU A 415 26.42 1.46 6.25
N SER A 416 25.56 1.66 7.25
CA SER A 416 25.79 2.60 8.34
C SER A 416 27.05 2.23 9.15
N ASN A 417 27.20 0.95 9.51
CA ASN A 417 28.37 0.47 10.25
C ASN A 417 29.68 0.66 9.46
N VAL A 418 29.68 0.34 8.16
CA VAL A 418 30.85 0.55 7.30
C VAL A 418 31.16 2.06 7.16
N THR A 419 30.15 2.89 6.92
CA THR A 419 30.34 4.35 6.80
C THR A 419 30.91 4.96 8.08
N LEU A 420 30.38 4.58 9.24
CA LEU A 420 30.85 5.07 10.54
C LEU A 420 32.24 4.52 10.92
N SER A 421 32.61 3.32 10.47
CA SER A 421 33.91 2.71 10.83
C SER A 421 35.08 3.21 9.96
N VAL A 422 34.83 3.64 8.73
CA VAL A 422 35.87 4.10 7.80
C VAL A 422 36.10 5.62 7.88
N THR A 423 35.13 6.39 8.39
CA THR A 423 35.31 7.85 8.54
C THR A 423 36.43 8.18 9.54
N PRO A 424 37.41 9.02 9.16
CA PRO A 424 38.50 9.41 10.05
C PRO A 424 38.06 10.38 11.15
N ASN A 425 36.88 10.99 11.00
CA ASN A 425 36.34 11.94 11.97
C ASN A 425 35.68 11.20 13.13
N SER A 426 35.86 11.71 14.34
CA SER A 426 35.17 11.22 15.53
C SER A 426 33.72 11.68 15.49
N ILE A 427 32.79 10.73 15.50
CA ILE A 427 31.34 10.99 15.50
C ILE A 427 30.77 10.52 16.83
N ILE A 428 30.06 11.43 17.51
CA ILE A 428 29.40 11.19 18.79
C ILE A 428 27.97 11.69 18.70
N ALA A 429 26.99 10.88 19.09
CA ALA A 429 25.60 11.29 19.25
C ALA A 429 25.24 11.34 20.74
N VAL A 430 24.59 12.42 21.18
CA VAL A 430 24.14 12.60 22.57
C VAL A 430 22.65 12.90 22.68
N ASP A 431 22.05 12.48 23.80
CA ASP A 431 20.67 12.81 24.16
C ASP A 431 20.54 14.17 24.87
N ARG A 432 19.34 14.47 25.36
CA ARG A 432 19.02 15.71 26.08
C ARG A 432 19.79 15.86 27.39
N ASP A 433 20.15 14.76 28.03
CA ASP A 433 20.87 14.73 29.30
C ASP A 433 22.40 14.67 29.07
N MET A 434 22.85 14.92 27.83
CA MET A 434 24.25 14.85 27.39
C MET A 434 24.86 13.46 27.60
N ARG A 435 24.04 12.40 27.54
CA ARG A 435 24.53 11.02 27.55
C ARG A 435 24.82 10.56 26.14
N ILE A 436 25.92 9.84 25.97
CA ILE A 436 26.33 9.31 24.68
C ILE A 436 25.40 8.14 24.31
N ILE A 437 24.71 8.28 23.18
CA ILE A 437 23.81 7.27 22.61
C ILE A 437 24.58 6.39 21.61
N GLU A 438 25.54 6.96 20.90
CA GLU A 438 26.34 6.24 19.90
C GLU A 438 27.68 6.94 19.66
N CYS A 439 28.72 6.15 19.38
CA CYS A 439 30.02 6.68 18.97
C CYS A 439 30.70 5.76 17.95
N ASN A 440 31.40 6.35 16.98
CA ASN A 440 32.11 5.58 15.96
C ASN A 440 33.50 5.12 16.42
N LEU A 441 34.18 4.30 15.61
CA LEU A 441 35.50 3.76 15.93
C LEU A 441 36.57 4.85 16.07
N ALA A 442 36.48 5.93 15.29
CA ALA A 442 37.40 7.06 15.40
C ALA A 442 37.25 7.78 16.75
N ALA A 443 36.02 7.99 17.23
CA ALA A 443 35.77 8.53 18.57
C ALA A 443 36.33 7.60 19.66
N GLN A 444 36.06 6.30 19.59
CA GLN A 444 36.62 5.31 20.54
C GLN A 444 38.15 5.38 20.62
N LYS A 445 38.83 5.47 19.47
CA LYS A 445 40.30 5.62 19.42
C LYS A 445 40.77 6.97 19.96
N GLN A 446 40.09 8.06 19.61
CA GLN A 446 40.47 9.42 20.02
C GLN A 446 40.33 9.62 21.54
N PHE A 447 39.27 9.08 22.14
CA PHE A 447 39.01 9.22 23.59
C PHE A 447 39.53 8.03 24.41
N GLY A 448 40.13 7.02 23.78
CA GLY A 448 40.73 5.87 24.47
C GLY A 448 39.72 4.97 25.19
N VAL A 449 38.49 4.87 24.68
CA VAL A 449 37.38 4.13 25.31
C VAL A 449 36.81 3.06 24.38
N THR A 450 36.29 1.98 24.96
CA THR A 450 35.49 1.02 24.19
C THR A 450 34.06 1.55 24.01
N ARG A 451 33.36 1.08 22.96
CA ARG A 451 31.95 1.41 22.76
C ARG A 451 31.11 1.14 24.00
N GLU A 452 31.29 0.01 24.66
CA GLU A 452 30.53 -0.37 25.86
C GLU A 452 30.75 0.59 27.04
N GLN A 453 31.96 1.14 27.17
CA GLN A 453 32.28 2.13 28.21
C GLN A 453 31.70 3.52 27.89
N ALA A 454 31.65 3.87 26.61
CA ALA A 454 31.17 5.17 26.15
C ALA A 454 29.63 5.25 26.09
N LEU A 455 28.94 4.13 25.86
CA LEU A 455 27.48 4.15 25.79
C LEU A 455 26.86 4.46 27.16
N HIS A 456 25.91 5.39 27.18
CA HIS A 456 25.17 5.87 28.34
C HIS A 456 25.97 6.62 29.41
N SER A 457 27.28 6.79 29.24
CA SER A 457 28.08 7.72 30.06
C SER A 457 27.84 9.16 29.62
N TYR A 458 28.19 10.10 30.49
CA TYR A 458 28.01 11.52 30.20
C TYR A 458 29.17 12.05 29.35
N LEU A 459 28.85 12.89 28.35
CA LEU A 459 29.85 13.47 27.45
C LEU A 459 30.93 14.27 28.19
N PHE A 460 30.57 14.91 29.31
CA PHE A 460 31.50 15.71 30.12
C PHE A 460 32.68 14.91 30.69
N GLU A 461 32.55 13.58 30.78
CA GLU A 461 33.62 12.69 31.24
C GLU A 461 34.79 12.63 30.25
N TYR A 462 34.54 12.99 28.99
CA TYR A 462 35.53 12.90 27.90
C TYR A 462 35.90 14.26 27.28
N MET A 463 34.98 15.23 27.26
CA MET A 463 35.22 16.56 26.68
C MET A 463 34.27 17.64 27.23
N ASP A 464 34.58 18.92 27.01
CA ASP A 464 33.64 20.01 27.31
C ASP A 464 32.38 19.87 26.42
N HIS A 465 31.21 19.80 27.04
CA HIS A 465 29.92 19.53 26.38
C HIS A 465 29.10 20.80 26.13
N LYS A 466 29.57 21.99 26.52
CA LYS A 466 28.81 23.25 26.37
C LYS A 466 28.33 23.52 24.95
N ASP A 467 29.13 23.17 23.96
CA ASP A 467 28.75 23.39 22.55
C ASP A 467 27.65 22.44 22.11
N PHE A 468 27.63 21.20 22.62
CA PHE A 468 26.54 20.26 22.42
C PHE A 468 25.27 20.73 23.13
N GLU A 469 25.38 21.19 24.37
CA GLU A 469 24.27 21.75 25.14
C GLU A 469 23.68 22.99 24.47
N ASN A 470 24.53 23.93 24.05
CA ASN A 470 24.10 25.13 23.31
C ASN A 470 23.39 24.78 22.00
N THR A 471 23.90 23.81 21.25
CA THR A 471 23.26 23.32 20.01
C THR A 471 21.90 22.70 20.32
N PHE A 472 21.78 21.98 21.44
CA PHE A 472 20.53 21.39 21.91
C PHE A 472 19.49 22.45 22.29
N ILE A 473 19.90 23.49 23.04
CA ILE A 473 19.05 24.59 23.50
C ILE A 473 18.59 25.48 22.33
N THR A 474 19.54 25.89 21.49
CA THR A 474 19.27 26.84 20.39
C THR A 474 18.63 26.18 19.18
N GLN A 475 18.78 24.85 19.02
CA GLN A 475 18.38 24.09 17.84
C GLN A 475 19.00 24.62 16.53
N LEU A 476 20.13 25.33 16.64
CA LEU A 476 20.90 25.85 15.52
C LEU A 476 22.15 24.99 15.34
N ASN A 477 22.42 24.59 14.10
CA ASN A 477 23.61 23.82 13.79
C ASN A 477 24.86 24.68 13.91
N THR A 478 25.94 24.10 14.43
CA THR A 478 27.27 24.70 14.48
C THR A 478 28.14 24.03 13.42
N TYR A 479 28.88 24.80 12.64
CA TYR A 479 29.77 24.28 11.60
C TYR A 479 31.19 24.77 11.85
N ASP A 480 32.15 23.87 11.67
CA ASP A 480 33.59 24.16 11.59
C ASP A 480 34.13 25.01 12.75
N LYS A 481 33.56 24.81 13.96
CA LYS A 481 34.00 25.56 15.14
C LYS A 481 35.29 24.94 15.66
N LYS A 482 36.35 25.75 15.70
CA LYS A 482 37.62 25.35 16.33
C LYS A 482 37.47 25.28 17.84
N VAL A 483 37.85 24.14 18.41
CA VAL A 483 37.79 23.85 19.84
C VAL A 483 39.06 23.10 20.24
N GLU A 484 39.76 23.63 21.23
CA GLU A 484 40.88 22.95 21.86
C GLU A 484 40.33 21.96 22.90
N ILE A 485 40.89 20.75 22.94
CA ILE A 485 40.57 19.74 23.95
C ILE A 485 41.82 19.57 24.84
N PRO A 486 41.94 20.33 25.94
CA PRO A 486 43.17 20.36 26.75
C PRO A 486 43.57 19.00 27.32
N GLN A 487 42.59 18.14 27.64
CA GLN A 487 42.81 16.80 28.20
C GLN A 487 43.58 15.88 27.24
N LEU A 488 43.43 16.11 25.94
CA LEU A 488 44.07 15.32 24.88
C LEU A 488 45.21 16.08 24.19
N GLY A 489 45.35 17.39 24.44
CA GLY A 489 46.38 18.23 23.81
C GLY A 489 46.20 18.40 22.30
N ILE A 490 44.96 18.32 21.81
CA ILE A 490 44.61 18.41 20.38
C ILE A 490 43.72 19.62 20.09
N ILE A 491 43.83 20.13 18.86
CA ILE A 491 42.95 21.16 18.30
C ILE A 491 42.00 20.48 17.34
N THR A 492 40.70 20.68 17.57
CA THR A 492 39.64 20.05 16.79
C THR A 492 38.78 21.06 16.07
N GLU A 493 38.21 20.64 14.95
CA GLU A 493 37.14 21.33 14.24
C GLU A 493 35.83 20.54 14.48
N GLN A 494 34.83 21.22 15.05
CA GLN A 494 33.57 20.62 15.47
C GLN A 494 32.40 21.10 14.62
N THR A 495 31.66 20.16 14.06
CA THR A 495 30.36 20.38 13.44
C THR A 495 29.29 19.66 14.26
N LEU A 496 28.32 20.42 14.78
CA LEU A 496 27.25 19.92 15.64
C LEU A 496 25.90 20.11 14.95
N ILE A 497 25.16 19.02 14.79
CA ILE A 497 23.88 18.99 14.07
C ILE A 497 22.78 18.52 15.02
N TYR A 498 21.74 19.34 15.20
CA TYR A 498 20.54 18.94 15.95
C TYR A 498 19.56 18.21 15.04
N VAL A 499 19.21 16.98 15.40
CA VAL A 499 18.28 16.15 14.62
C VAL A 499 16.91 16.14 15.31
N ARG A 500 16.00 16.96 14.81
CA ARG A 500 14.68 17.23 15.42
C ARG A 500 13.82 15.98 15.62
N GLU A 501 13.83 15.06 14.66
CA GLU A 501 12.95 13.88 14.66
C GLU A 501 13.33 12.87 15.74
N GLN A 502 14.61 12.76 16.07
CA GLN A 502 15.14 11.84 17.08
C GLN A 502 15.48 12.57 18.40
N ASN A 503 15.44 13.90 18.41
CA ASN A 503 15.76 14.76 19.55
C ASN A 503 17.17 14.51 20.13
N ILE A 504 18.16 14.48 19.24
CA ILE A 504 19.58 14.24 19.55
C ILE A 504 20.48 15.30 18.91
N VAL A 505 21.71 15.45 19.42
CA VAL A 505 22.78 16.22 18.77
C VAL A 505 23.87 15.27 18.31
N ILE A 506 24.26 15.38 17.04
CA ILE A 506 25.38 14.64 16.46
C ILE A 506 26.56 15.60 16.31
N GLY A 507 27.67 15.27 16.94
CA GLY A 507 28.94 15.97 16.79
C GLY A 507 29.90 15.21 15.89
N ILE A 508 30.41 15.89 14.87
CA ILE A 508 31.50 15.44 14.02
C ILE A 508 32.73 16.27 14.41
N ILE A 509 33.74 15.60 14.96
CA ILE A 509 34.95 16.20 15.50
C ILE A 509 36.11 15.72 14.65
N ARG A 510 36.82 16.67 14.04
CA ARG A 510 38.01 16.40 13.23
C ARG A 510 39.24 16.94 13.94
N ASP A 511 40.26 16.11 14.11
CA ASP A 511 41.56 16.57 14.59
C ASP A 511 42.28 17.35 13.48
N VAL A 512 42.59 18.62 13.74
CA VAL A 512 43.27 19.55 12.82
C VAL A 512 44.60 20.02 13.41
N THR A 513 45.12 19.34 14.44
CA THR A 513 46.31 19.76 15.19
C THR A 513 47.54 19.94 14.30
N GLU A 514 47.81 18.98 13.42
CA GLU A 514 48.97 19.05 12.51
C GLU A 514 48.80 20.12 11.42
N GLU A 515 47.57 20.32 10.93
CA GLU A 515 47.24 21.37 9.98
C GLU A 515 47.46 22.75 10.61
N GLU A 516 47.06 22.92 11.88
CA GLU A 516 47.23 24.16 12.63
C GLU A 516 48.71 24.44 12.96
N LYS A 517 49.48 23.43 13.42
CA LYS A 517 50.94 23.58 13.63
C LYS A 517 51.65 24.01 12.35
N LYS A 518 51.30 23.41 11.22
CA LYS A 518 51.86 23.77 9.91
C LYS A 518 51.49 25.21 9.53
N SER A 519 50.24 25.60 9.75
CA SER A 519 49.76 26.97 9.49
C SER A 519 50.51 28.00 10.36
N GLN A 520 50.68 27.71 11.66
CA GLN A 520 51.44 28.55 12.59
C GLN A 520 52.92 28.65 12.21
N SER A 521 53.56 27.54 11.84
CA SER A 521 54.95 27.54 11.37
C SER A 521 55.12 28.39 10.10
N VAL A 522 54.22 28.25 9.13
CA VAL A 522 54.22 29.07 7.91
C VAL A 522 54.00 30.55 8.24
N TYR A 523 53.13 30.86 9.19
CA TYR A 523 52.91 32.24 9.64
C TYR A 523 54.17 32.82 10.31
N HIS A 524 54.84 32.06 11.17
CA HIS A 524 56.09 32.48 11.81
C HIS A 524 57.21 32.72 10.78
N MET A 525 57.39 31.80 9.82
CA MET A 525 58.36 31.97 8.73
C MET A 525 58.10 33.24 7.90
N LYS A 526 56.83 33.59 7.67
CA LYS A 526 56.46 34.84 7.01
C LYS A 526 56.89 36.06 7.83
N LEU A 527 56.66 36.08 9.13
CA LEU A 527 57.07 37.18 10.00
C LEU A 527 58.60 37.36 10.03
N GLU A 528 59.36 36.28 10.17
CA GLU A 528 60.83 36.33 10.11
C GLU A 528 61.32 36.86 8.75
N SER A 529 60.65 36.46 7.67
CA SER A 529 60.99 36.95 6.32
C SER A 529 60.76 38.46 6.19
N VAL A 530 59.68 39.00 6.78
CA VAL A 530 59.43 40.44 6.82
C VAL A 530 60.51 41.17 7.64
N GLU A 531 60.88 40.64 8.81
CA GLU A 531 61.91 41.24 9.66
C GLU A 531 63.29 41.26 8.96
N MET A 532 63.65 40.16 8.29
CA MET A 532 64.88 40.05 7.52
C MET A 532 64.90 41.08 6.37
N ALA A 533 63.80 41.23 5.65
CA ALA A 533 63.67 42.25 4.60
C ALA A 533 63.85 43.67 5.16
N GLN A 534 63.25 43.97 6.31
CA GLN A 534 63.40 45.28 6.96
C GLN A 534 64.86 45.56 7.36
N LYS A 535 65.55 44.58 7.95
CA LYS A 535 66.99 44.72 8.28
C LYS A 535 67.85 45.00 7.06
N VAL A 536 67.54 44.39 5.91
CA VAL A 536 68.26 44.67 4.66
C VAL A 536 67.97 46.09 4.17
N ILE A 537 66.70 46.52 4.22
CA ILE A 537 66.32 47.90 3.86
C ILE A 537 67.07 48.90 4.73
N ASP A 538 67.06 48.72 6.06
CA ASP A 538 67.73 49.63 7.00
C ASP A 538 69.24 49.70 6.72
N LYS A 539 69.88 48.55 6.44
CA LYS A 539 71.30 48.50 6.09
C LYS A 539 71.61 49.20 4.77
N GLN A 540 70.76 49.04 3.74
CA GLN A 540 70.92 49.75 2.46
C GLN A 540 70.73 51.26 2.63
N MET A 541 69.79 51.69 3.49
CA MET A 541 69.58 53.10 3.80
C MET A 541 70.80 53.72 4.50
N THR A 542 71.42 53.02 5.46
CA THR A 542 72.66 53.48 6.12
C THR A 542 73.82 53.60 5.12
N VAL A 543 74.01 52.60 4.26
CA VAL A 543 75.06 52.65 3.22
C VAL A 543 74.82 53.80 2.24
N ALA A 544 73.57 54.03 1.84
CA ALA A 544 73.21 55.15 0.98
C ALA A 544 73.52 56.51 1.65
N GLN A 545 73.29 56.64 2.96
CA GLN A 545 73.65 57.84 3.72
C GLN A 545 75.17 58.05 3.80
N GLU A 546 75.96 56.98 4.01
CA GLU A 546 77.43 57.06 4.01
C GLU A 546 77.98 57.47 2.64
N ILE A 547 77.46 56.88 1.55
CA ILE A 547 77.82 57.25 0.18
C ILE A 547 77.45 58.71 -0.11
N ALA A 548 76.26 59.15 0.31
CA ALA A 548 75.83 60.55 0.14
C ALA A 548 76.73 61.52 0.93
N SER A 549 77.17 61.13 2.12
CA SER A 549 78.11 61.91 2.93
C SER A 549 79.47 62.04 2.25
N LEU A 550 80.05 60.93 1.79
CA LEU A 550 81.34 60.91 1.07
C LEU A 550 81.28 61.68 -0.26
N LEU A 551 80.18 61.55 -1.00
CA LEU A 551 79.93 62.35 -2.22
C LEU A 551 79.81 63.85 -1.88
N GLY A 552 79.14 64.20 -0.78
CA GLY A 552 79.06 65.58 -0.30
C GLY A 552 80.44 66.17 0.02
N GLU A 553 81.28 65.39 0.72
CA GLU A 553 82.64 65.77 1.10
C GLU A 553 83.54 65.97 -0.14
N THR A 554 83.61 64.98 -1.02
CA THR A 554 84.40 65.06 -2.27
C THR A 554 83.94 66.20 -3.19
N THR A 555 82.63 66.46 -3.26
CA THR A 555 82.08 67.59 -4.03
C THR A 555 82.51 68.94 -3.43
N ALA A 556 82.53 69.05 -2.09
CA ALA A 556 82.99 70.25 -1.40
C ALA A 556 84.48 70.49 -1.64
N GLU A 557 85.33 69.45 -1.52
CA GLU A 557 86.76 69.53 -1.82
C GLU A 557 87.04 69.93 -3.27
N THR A 558 86.29 69.33 -4.22
CA THR A 558 86.40 69.65 -5.64
C THR A 558 86.03 71.11 -5.89
N LYS A 559 84.97 71.62 -5.26
CA LYS A 559 84.57 73.02 -5.36
C LYS A 559 85.63 73.97 -4.80
N VAL A 560 86.24 73.65 -3.66
CA VAL A 560 87.33 74.46 -3.07
C VAL A 560 88.54 74.48 -4.00
N THR A 561 88.89 73.34 -4.57
CA THR A 561 90.03 73.21 -5.49
C THR A 561 89.77 73.98 -6.79
N LEU A 562 88.60 73.84 -7.39
CA LEU A 562 88.19 74.59 -8.58
C LEU A 562 88.11 76.10 -8.32
N ASN A 563 87.66 76.53 -7.14
CA ASN A 563 87.69 77.94 -6.76
C ASN A 563 89.11 78.48 -6.62
N LYS A 564 90.03 77.74 -5.98
CA LYS A 564 91.44 78.12 -5.92
C LYS A 564 92.07 78.22 -7.31
N LEU A 565 91.73 77.30 -8.20
CA LEU A 565 92.21 77.28 -9.59
C LEU A 565 91.62 78.46 -10.40
N LYS A 566 90.35 78.79 -10.19
CA LYS A 566 89.71 79.99 -10.73
C LYS A 566 90.40 81.27 -10.25
N ASP A 567 90.73 81.37 -8.96
CA ASP A 567 91.42 82.53 -8.39
C ASP A 567 92.85 82.68 -8.94
N LEU A 568 93.56 81.56 -9.16
CA LEU A 568 94.87 81.56 -9.82
C LEU A 568 94.80 82.06 -11.27
N ILE A 569 93.86 81.54 -12.07
CA ILE A 569 93.68 81.98 -13.47
C ILE A 569 93.21 83.43 -13.55
N SER A 570 92.41 83.89 -12.58
CA SER A 570 91.94 85.28 -12.54
C SER A 570 93.05 86.27 -12.18
N ASN A 571 94.11 85.82 -11.52
CA ASN A 571 95.27 86.65 -11.14
C ASN A 571 96.38 86.67 -12.22
N GLU A 572 96.38 85.76 -13.20
CA GLU A 572 97.32 85.82 -14.34
C GLU A 572 96.91 86.84 -15.44
N GLY A 573 95.91 87.68 -15.16
CA GLY A 573 95.43 88.74 -16.07
C GLY A 573 95.71 90.18 -15.63
N ALA A 574 96.47 90.40 -14.55
CA ALA A 574 96.79 91.73 -14.03
C ALA A 574 98.23 91.83 -13.50
N GLU A 575 99.17 92.02 -14.45
CA GLU A 575 100.42 92.82 -14.43
C GLU A 575 101.53 92.21 -15.29
#